data_AF-T1GE64-F1
#
_entry.id   AF-T1GE64-F1
#
_cell.length_a   1.000
_cell.length_b   1.000
_cell.length_c   1.000
_cell.angle_alpha   90.00
_cell.angle_beta   90.00
_cell.angle_gamma   90.00
#
_symmetry.space_group_name_H-M   'P 1'
#
loop_
_entity.id
_entity.type
_entity.pdbx_description
1 polymer ?
#
loop_
_entity_poly.entity_id
_entity_poly.type
_entity_poly.pdbx_seq_one_letter_code
_entity_poly.pdbx_strand_id
1 'polypeptide(L)'
;LYLLPEPLVVTFPPKAEVKSNDEEKPKQYNLEQHFTSLSPKSQSLINSICQMGFPMERVINVVGKLGEKEKEIVDHLIPLSELLDLGFEEQKISDALLKFDNNKEKALDFLIS
;
A
#
# COMPACT_ATOMS: atom_id res chain seq x y z
N LEU A 1 -15.03 35.24 -39.99
CA LEU A 1 -15.08 33.76 -39.99
C LEU A 1 -14.30 33.28 -38.77
N TYR A 2 -15.02 32.89 -37.71
CA TYR A 2 -14.42 32.27 -36.53
C TYR A 2 -13.94 30.87 -36.92
N LEU A 3 -12.64 30.63 -36.84
CA LEU A 3 -12.07 29.29 -36.96
C LEU A 3 -11.75 28.80 -35.54
N LEU A 4 -12.58 27.89 -35.03
CA LEU A 4 -12.36 27.20 -33.77
C LEU A 4 -11.14 26.27 -33.95
N PRO A 5 -10.07 26.33 -33.14
CA PRO A 5 -9.00 25.35 -33.24
C PRO A 5 -9.50 23.98 -32.78
N GLU A 6 -9.14 22.95 -33.54
CA GLU A 6 -9.58 21.56 -33.43
C GLU A 6 -9.18 20.88 -32.10
N PRO A 7 -9.92 19.85 -31.64
CA PRO A 7 -9.55 19.12 -30.43
C PRO A 7 -8.23 18.38 -30.66
N LEU A 8 -7.23 18.66 -29.82
CA LEU A 8 -5.97 17.92 -29.84
C LEU A 8 -6.23 16.47 -29.42
N VAL A 9 -6.24 15.58 -30.40
CA VAL A 9 -6.16 14.14 -30.19
C VAL A 9 -4.80 13.83 -29.56
N VAL A 10 -4.78 13.52 -28.27
CA VAL A 10 -3.58 13.02 -27.61
C VAL A 10 -3.41 11.55 -28.02
N THR A 11 -2.78 11.35 -29.16
CA THR A 11 -2.19 10.05 -29.52
C THR A 11 -0.90 9.90 -28.71
N PHE A 12 -0.88 8.98 -27.75
CA PHE A 12 0.36 8.60 -27.06
C PHE A 12 1.24 7.79 -28.04
N PRO A 13 2.47 8.25 -28.37
CA PRO A 13 3.42 7.45 -29.12
C PRO A 13 4.17 6.44 -28.21
N PRO A 14 4.74 5.37 -28.78
CA PRO A 14 5.26 4.23 -28.04
C PRO A 14 6.67 4.44 -27.45
N LYS A 15 6.91 3.71 -26.34
CA LYS A 15 8.11 3.54 -25.49
C LYS A 15 9.48 3.91 -26.09
N ALA A 16 10.23 4.76 -25.37
CA ALA A 16 11.69 4.83 -25.43
C ALA A 16 12.27 4.99 -24.01
N GLU A 17 13.31 4.21 -23.74
CA GLU A 17 13.97 3.99 -22.45
C GLU A 17 15.15 4.95 -22.24
N VAL A 18 15.28 5.55 -21.05
CA VAL A 18 16.47 6.31 -20.62
C VAL A 18 16.77 5.99 -19.15
N LYS A 19 18.05 5.72 -18.85
CA LYS A 19 18.58 5.32 -17.54
C LYS A 19 19.23 6.51 -16.82
N SER A 20 19.04 6.53 -15.49
CA SER A 20 20.00 6.90 -14.43
C SER A 20 19.67 8.13 -13.57
N ASN A 21 19.34 7.82 -12.30
CA ASN A 21 19.60 8.53 -11.04
C ASN A 21 18.35 9.11 -10.33
N ASP A 22 18.02 8.48 -9.20
CA ASP A 22 16.81 8.62 -8.36
C ASP A 22 15.47 8.36 -9.06
N GLU A 23 15.44 7.26 -9.81
CA GLU A 23 14.21 6.58 -10.15
C GLU A 23 13.76 5.74 -8.94
N GLU A 24 13.14 6.37 -7.93
CA GLU A 24 12.13 5.65 -7.13
C GLU A 24 10.94 5.39 -8.07
N LYS A 25 11.16 4.41 -8.94
CA LYS A 25 10.13 3.62 -9.60
C LYS A 25 8.99 3.45 -8.61
N PRO A 26 7.73 3.77 -8.95
CA PRO A 26 6.61 3.27 -8.17
C PRO A 26 6.84 1.77 -8.13
N LYS A 27 7.18 1.25 -6.95
CA LYS A 27 7.44 -0.17 -6.75
C LYS A 27 6.11 -0.80 -7.14
N GLN A 28 5.98 -1.25 -8.38
CA GLN A 28 4.88 -2.10 -8.79
C GLN A 28 5.31 -3.48 -8.31
N TYR A 29 5.32 -3.66 -6.98
CA TYR A 29 5.29 -4.98 -6.38
C TYR A 29 4.10 -5.66 -7.06
N ASN A 30 4.33 -6.88 -7.52
CA ASN A 30 3.43 -7.63 -8.36
C ASN A 30 2.19 -8.05 -7.54
N LEU A 31 1.40 -7.07 -7.10
CA LEU A 31 0.20 -7.22 -6.29
C LEU A 31 -0.79 -8.10 -6.96
N GLU A 32 -0.97 -7.85 -8.25
CA GLU A 32 -2.01 -8.48 -9.03
C GLU A 32 -1.74 -9.98 -9.04
N GLN A 33 -0.48 -10.42 -9.10
CA GLN A 33 -0.17 -11.84 -8.96
C GLN A 33 -0.20 -12.35 -7.53
N HIS A 34 0.15 -11.55 -6.51
CA HIS A 34 -0.08 -11.97 -5.12
C HIS A 34 -1.58 -12.14 -4.82
N PHE A 35 -2.42 -11.20 -5.22
CA PHE A 35 -3.88 -11.22 -5.09
C PHE A 35 -4.53 -12.34 -5.90
N THR A 36 -4.09 -12.55 -7.14
CA THR A 36 -4.65 -13.60 -8.02
C THR A 36 -4.16 -15.01 -7.63
N SER A 37 -3.01 -15.11 -6.97
CA SER A 37 -2.50 -16.36 -6.38
C SER A 37 -3.15 -16.69 -5.02
N LEU A 38 -3.73 -15.68 -4.35
CA LEU A 38 -4.46 -15.85 -3.09
C LEU A 38 -5.84 -16.49 -3.32
N SER A 39 -6.31 -17.19 -2.29
CA SER A 39 -7.60 -17.90 -2.30
C SER A 39 -8.77 -16.90 -2.42
N PRO A 40 -9.94 -17.28 -2.97
CA PRO A 40 -11.11 -16.40 -3.01
C PRO A 40 -11.53 -15.88 -1.63
N LYS A 41 -11.21 -16.63 -0.56
CA LYS A 41 -11.40 -16.17 0.82
C LYS A 41 -10.56 -14.94 1.12
N SER A 42 -9.26 -14.97 0.83
CA SER A 42 -8.35 -13.85 1.08
C SER A 42 -8.67 -12.65 0.20
N GLN A 43 -9.12 -12.85 -1.04
CA GLN A 43 -9.56 -11.76 -1.92
C GLN A 43 -10.77 -10.99 -1.37
N SER A 44 -11.81 -11.69 -0.90
CA SER A 44 -12.95 -11.05 -0.23
C SER A 44 -12.50 -10.27 1.00
N LEU A 45 -11.57 -10.86 1.76
CA LEU A 45 -10.98 -10.28 2.96
C LEU A 45 -10.25 -8.96 2.65
N ILE A 46 -9.42 -8.96 1.61
CA ILE A 46 -8.70 -7.79 1.13
C ILE A 46 -9.66 -6.71 0.66
N ASN A 47 -10.72 -7.10 -0.06
CA ASN A 47 -11.74 -6.16 -0.51
C ASN A 47 -12.50 -5.54 0.68
N SER A 48 -12.87 -6.33 1.69
CA SER A 48 -13.51 -5.85 2.93
C SER A 48 -12.65 -4.80 3.64
N ILE A 49 -11.36 -5.08 3.80
CA ILE A 49 -10.43 -4.15 4.45
C ILE A 49 -10.15 -2.92 3.58
N CYS A 50 -10.14 -3.08 2.25
CA CYS A 50 -10.07 -1.94 1.33
C CYS A 50 -11.31 -1.04 1.43
N GLN A 51 -12.49 -1.64 1.62
CA GLN A 51 -13.74 -0.92 1.86
C GLN A 51 -13.74 -0.14 3.18
N MET A 52 -12.91 -0.54 4.16
CA MET A 52 -12.68 0.21 5.40
C MET A 52 -11.74 1.42 5.21
N GLY A 53 -11.16 1.61 4.02
CA GLY A 53 -10.30 2.76 3.70
C GLY A 53 -8.81 2.45 3.68
N PHE A 54 -8.40 1.20 3.89
CA PHE A 54 -7.00 0.81 3.82
C PHE A 54 -6.57 0.53 2.36
N PRO A 55 -5.36 0.96 1.95
CA PRO A 55 -4.88 0.68 0.60
C PRO A 55 -4.66 -0.83 0.41
N MET A 56 -5.23 -1.38 -0.66
CA MET A 56 -5.18 -2.82 -1.00
C MET A 56 -3.73 -3.36 -1.04
N GLU A 57 -2.79 -2.52 -1.49
CA GLU A 57 -1.34 -2.69 -1.38
C GLU A 57 -0.88 -3.27 -0.04
N ARG A 58 -1.28 -2.58 1.02
CA ARG A 58 -0.89 -2.88 2.40
C ARG A 58 -1.55 -4.15 2.87
N VAL A 59 -2.84 -4.29 2.57
CA VAL A 59 -3.61 -5.46 2.95
C VAL A 59 -3.02 -6.72 2.34
N ILE A 60 -2.65 -6.71 1.06
CA ILE A 60 -2.05 -7.87 0.40
C ILE A 60 -0.70 -8.23 1.02
N ASN A 61 0.13 -7.23 1.34
CA ASN A 61 1.43 -7.47 1.98
C ASN A 61 1.27 -8.10 3.38
N VAL A 62 0.30 -7.63 4.15
CA VAL A 62 0.00 -8.14 5.50
C VAL A 62 -0.69 -9.50 5.42
N VAL A 63 -1.63 -9.71 4.51
CA VAL A 63 -2.26 -11.02 4.24
C VAL A 63 -1.21 -12.05 3.84
N GLY A 64 -0.21 -11.67 3.05
CA GLY A 64 0.90 -12.55 2.69
C GLY A 64 1.78 -12.94 3.88
N LYS A 65 1.88 -12.09 4.90
CA LYS A 65 2.69 -12.32 6.11
C LYS A 65 1.93 -13.00 7.25
N LEU A 66 0.72 -12.53 7.57
CA LEU A 66 -0.12 -12.99 8.69
C LEU A 66 -1.11 -14.10 8.26
N GLY A 67 -1.34 -14.25 6.96
CA GLY A 67 -2.26 -15.22 6.37
C GLY A 67 -3.68 -14.67 6.18
N GLU A 68 -4.63 -15.58 5.95
CA GLU A 68 -6.04 -15.27 5.68
C GLU A 68 -6.85 -14.96 6.96
N LYS A 69 -6.30 -14.16 7.88
CA LYS A 69 -6.94 -13.84 9.16
C LYS A 69 -7.27 -12.35 9.22
N GLU A 70 -8.51 -12.00 8.90
CA GLU A 70 -9.00 -10.60 8.91
C GLU A 70 -8.64 -9.86 10.18
N LYS A 71 -8.92 -10.47 11.32
CA LYS A 71 -8.64 -9.89 12.63
C LYS A 71 -7.17 -9.50 12.75
N GLU A 72 -6.26 -10.41 12.46
CA GLU A 72 -4.81 -10.21 12.57
C GLU A 72 -4.31 -9.16 11.57
N ILE A 73 -4.83 -9.18 10.34
CA ILE A 73 -4.47 -8.21 9.31
C ILE A 73 -4.87 -6.80 9.74
N VAL A 74 -6.10 -6.65 10.21
CA VAL A 74 -6.63 -5.37 10.72
C VAL A 74 -5.88 -4.94 11.97
N ASP A 75 -5.58 -5.87 12.88
CA ASP A 75 -4.82 -5.62 14.11
C ASP A 75 -3.41 -5.08 13.82
N HIS A 76 -2.79 -5.51 12.72
CA HIS A 76 -1.54 -4.95 12.24
C HIS A 76 -1.71 -3.62 11.46
N LEU A 77 -2.74 -3.52 10.61
CA LEU A 77 -2.92 -2.35 9.74
C LEU A 77 -3.45 -1.11 10.45
N ILE A 78 -4.28 -1.27 11.48
CA ILE A 78 -4.78 -0.18 12.31
C ILE A 78 -3.62 0.63 12.88
N PRO A 79 -2.72 0.05 13.70
CA PRO A 79 -1.63 0.81 14.29
C PRO A 79 -0.67 1.32 13.24
N LEU A 80 -0.40 0.55 12.19
CA LEU A 80 0.46 1.01 11.11
C LEU A 80 -0.09 2.26 10.43
N SER A 81 -1.39 2.29 10.12
CA SER A 81 -2.01 3.45 9.46
C SER A 81 -2.20 4.62 10.42
N GLU A 82 -2.56 4.38 11.69
CA GLU A 82 -2.62 5.45 12.69
C GLU A 82 -1.25 6.12 12.88
N LEU A 83 -0.16 5.34 12.97
CA LEU A 83 1.17 5.90 13.13
C LEU A 83 1.63 6.65 11.86
N LEU A 84 1.23 6.18 10.67
CA LEU A 84 1.47 6.90 9.41
C LEU A 84 0.71 8.23 9.34
N ASP A 85 -0.54 8.25 9.81
CA ASP A 85 -1.39 9.45 9.86
C ASP A 85 -0.83 10.50 10.81
N LEU A 86 -0.18 10.07 11.89
CA LEU A 86 0.58 10.93 12.80
C LEU A 86 1.85 11.54 12.15
N GLY A 87 2.21 11.11 10.94
CA GLY A 87 3.35 11.61 10.19
C GLY A 87 4.67 10.88 10.48
N PHE A 88 4.63 9.72 11.13
CA PHE A 88 5.82 8.90 11.32
C PHE A 88 6.20 8.19 10.01
N GLU A 89 7.50 7.94 9.84
CA GLU A 89 8.02 7.22 8.68
C GLU A 89 7.62 5.74 8.73
N GLU A 90 7.12 5.19 7.61
CA GLU A 90 6.70 3.78 7.52
C GLU A 90 7.83 2.82 7.94
N GLN A 91 9.08 3.14 7.65
CA GLN A 91 10.24 2.36 8.10
C GLN A 91 10.32 2.27 9.64
N LYS A 92 10.19 3.39 10.34
CA LYS A 92 10.22 3.41 11.81
C LYS A 92 9.00 2.73 12.41
N ILE A 93 7.82 2.96 11.83
CA ILE A 93 6.58 2.33 12.26
C ILE A 93 6.68 0.81 12.11
N SER A 94 7.17 0.35 10.97
CA SER A 94 7.33 -1.07 10.70
C SER A 94 8.36 -1.70 11.63
N ASP A 95 9.45 -1.02 11.95
CA ASP A 95 10.44 -1.51 12.93
C ASP A 95 9.85 -1.58 14.34
N ALA A 96 9.15 -0.53 14.77
CA ALA A 96 8.47 -0.47 16.06
C ALA A 96 7.39 -1.55 16.18
N LEU A 97 6.52 -1.71 15.18
CA LEU A 97 5.50 -2.75 15.17
C LEU A 97 6.11 -4.16 15.17
N LEU A 98 7.22 -4.39 14.45
CA LEU A 98 7.93 -5.67 14.53
C LEU A 98 8.55 -5.90 15.92
N LYS A 99 9.07 -4.86 16.55
CA LYS A 99 9.68 -4.92 17.90
C LYS A 99 8.67 -5.22 18.99
N PHE A 100 7.42 -4.79 18.82
CA PHE A 100 6.38 -4.90 19.84
C PHE A 100 5.24 -5.84 19.45
N ASP A 101 5.47 -6.76 18.51
CA ASP A 101 4.47 -7.74 18.06
C ASP A 101 3.13 -7.09 17.68
N ASN A 102 3.18 -6.03 16.89
CA ASN A 102 2.04 -5.24 16.40
C ASN A 102 1.32 -4.41 17.47
N ASN A 103 1.92 -4.24 18.64
CA ASN A 103 1.34 -3.39 19.68
C ASN A 103 1.47 -1.90 19.33
N LYS A 104 0.33 -1.25 19.05
CA LYS A 104 0.25 0.19 18.75
C LYS A 104 0.90 1.06 19.80
N GLU A 105 0.53 0.85 21.06
CA GLU A 105 0.84 1.76 22.16
C GLU A 105 2.34 1.79 22.41
N LYS A 106 2.97 0.60 22.42
CA LYS A 106 4.42 0.47 22.52
C LYS A 106 5.15 1.00 21.29
N ALA A 107 4.61 0.73 20.09
CA ALA A 107 5.21 1.23 18.87
C ALA A 107 5.17 2.76 18.83
N LEU A 108 4.04 3.37 19.20
CA LEU A 108 3.89 4.82 19.36
C LEU A 108 4.89 5.36 20.37
N ASP A 109 4.93 4.78 21.57
CA ASP A 109 5.85 5.18 22.64
C ASP A 109 7.30 5.19 22.15
N PHE A 110 7.72 4.15 21.43
CA PHE A 110 9.05 4.06 20.83
C PHE A 110 9.31 5.09 19.72
N LEU A 111 8.29 5.51 18.97
CA LEU A 111 8.43 6.52 17.92
C LEU A 111 8.53 7.94 18.47
N ILE A 112 7.95 8.19 19.65
CA ILE A 112 7.99 9.48 20.35
C ILE A 112 9.10 9.59 21.41
N SER A 113 9.75 8.46 21.76
CA SER A 113 10.90 8.39 22.67
C SER A 113 12.19 8.85 22.00
#